data_AF-A0A356EQB4-F1
#
_entry.id   AF-A0A356EQB4-F1
#
_cell.length_a   1.000
_cell.length_b   1.000
_cell.length_c   1.000
_cell.angle_alpha   90.00
_cell.angle_beta   90.00
_cell.angle_gamma   90.00
#
_symmetry.space_group_name_H-M   'P 1'
#
loop_
_entity.id
_entity.type
_entity.pdbx_description
1 polymer ?
#
loop_
_entity_poly.entity_id
_entity_poly.type
_entity_poly.pdbx_seq_one_letter_code
_entity_poly.pdbx_strand_id
1 'polypeptide(L)'
;MLSAAASDLFRMSPRRVAALTWLSVKDSIRRRVVVVFILFVVVLLFAGWFLDPGSDHPLRLYITFVLTTTSYLVLLLMLFLSSLSIPNDLKNKTLHTVVTKPVRLSEIVLGRMLGFIGLGTLLLAVMAFISYFFVARGLAHVHDVVPGSLRAISPSEAPDRFDVPMKGASSVVNKHRHDVVLDSEGRGRLEMEQDHFHRVTRRDQEGEVAYEVGQPEGMRIARVPVYGKLRFLDRQRNETETGTNVGDEWTYRSYIEGGTLGAGAWTFDNVTESRFSDRIQLEMTLGVFRTHKGDIEQTIAGVVLLRNPKTGLTVEAKVFKSREFSTDVHYLARKLMPQSVYLLNREENADGKVRYVREEIADGRKAEYDVFEDLTDNGTLEIWLQCLDPGQFFGVAQADLYLRARDASFALNFVKGYFGIWMQMVLVVGFGVMFSTFLSGPIAMVATVGMLLGGFFRGFMLKLALGETYGGGPVESFIRMLTQDNVVSDLPEGLRTTVAQTIDAVLQVGLRAVAQILPPFGEFNCANYVAYGFNISSDWIAQRGLTALGFAVVLFVVGYFFLKTREVAR
;
A
#
# COMPACT_ATOMS: atom_id res chain seq x y z
N MET A 1 -14.13 -27.85 -33.98
CA MET A 1 -14.43 -26.45 -33.57
C MET A 1 -13.20 -25.70 -33.06
N LEU A 2 -12.42 -26.28 -32.13
CA LEU A 2 -11.23 -25.63 -31.55
C LEU A 2 -10.13 -25.28 -32.57
N SER A 3 -9.84 -26.16 -33.54
CA SER A 3 -8.85 -25.89 -34.61
C SER A 3 -9.23 -24.69 -35.50
N ALA A 4 -10.51 -24.60 -35.86
CA ALA A 4 -11.03 -23.47 -36.63
C ALA A 4 -11.00 -22.16 -35.83
N ALA A 5 -11.31 -22.21 -34.52
CA ALA A 5 -11.18 -21.08 -33.61
C ALA A 5 -9.71 -20.60 -33.46
N ALA A 6 -8.78 -21.53 -33.28
CA ALA A 6 -7.36 -21.22 -33.22
C ALA A 6 -6.86 -20.59 -34.54
N SER A 7 -7.25 -21.14 -35.70
CA SER A 7 -6.87 -20.58 -37.00
C SER A 7 -7.40 -19.16 -37.23
N ASP A 8 -8.58 -18.86 -36.71
CA ASP A 8 -9.21 -17.53 -36.78
C ASP A 8 -8.47 -16.51 -35.91
N LEU A 9 -7.92 -16.95 -34.78
CA LEU A 9 -7.09 -16.15 -33.89
C LEU A 9 -5.70 -15.87 -34.48
N PHE A 10 -5.04 -16.86 -35.07
CA PHE A 10 -3.69 -16.68 -35.62
C PHE A 10 -3.65 -15.82 -36.87
N ARG A 11 -4.73 -15.80 -37.66
CA ARG A 11 -4.74 -15.03 -38.92
C ARG A 11 -5.31 -13.61 -38.76
N MET A 12 -5.46 -13.10 -37.54
CA MET A 12 -6.03 -11.77 -37.27
C MET A 12 -5.18 -10.68 -37.92
N SER A 13 -5.83 -9.65 -38.48
CA SER A 13 -5.12 -8.51 -39.07
C SER A 13 -5.07 -7.34 -38.09
N PRO A 14 -3.88 -6.90 -37.65
CA PRO A 14 -3.75 -5.73 -36.78
C PRO A 14 -4.41 -4.47 -37.35
N ARG A 15 -4.39 -4.29 -38.68
CA ARG A 15 -5.02 -3.14 -39.36
C ARG A 15 -6.54 -3.16 -39.23
N ARG A 16 -7.17 -4.33 -39.35
CA ARG A 16 -8.64 -4.47 -39.18
C ARG A 16 -9.04 -4.27 -37.72
N VAL A 17 -8.27 -4.84 -36.79
CA VAL A 17 -8.50 -4.64 -35.34
C VAL A 17 -8.42 -3.16 -35.01
N ALA A 18 -7.37 -2.45 -35.45
CA ALA A 18 -7.21 -1.01 -35.22
C ALA A 18 -8.39 -0.19 -35.82
N ALA A 19 -8.88 -0.55 -37.01
CA ALA A 19 -10.02 0.11 -37.62
C ALA A 19 -11.32 -0.09 -36.80
N LEU A 20 -11.57 -1.30 -36.29
CA LEU A 20 -12.73 -1.61 -35.43
C LEU A 20 -12.62 -0.96 -34.05
N THR A 21 -11.41 -0.91 -33.49
CA THR A 21 -11.09 -0.17 -32.26
C THR A 21 -11.43 1.30 -32.44
N TRP A 22 -10.97 1.93 -33.52
CA TRP A 22 -11.26 3.34 -33.79
C TRP A 22 -12.75 3.61 -34.04
N LEU A 23 -13.44 2.71 -34.74
CA LEU A 23 -14.90 2.77 -34.89
C LEU A 23 -15.60 2.73 -33.53
N SER A 24 -15.15 1.84 -32.64
CA SER A 24 -15.71 1.71 -31.29
C SER A 24 -15.51 2.97 -30.44
N VAL A 25 -14.35 3.61 -30.56
CA VAL A 25 -14.08 4.90 -29.91
C VAL A 25 -15.03 5.98 -30.43
N LYS A 26 -15.19 6.10 -31.75
CA LYS A 26 -16.10 7.08 -32.37
C LYS A 26 -17.56 6.87 -31.95
N ASP A 27 -18.01 5.61 -31.94
CA ASP A 27 -19.37 5.27 -31.50
C ASP A 27 -19.59 5.66 -30.04
N SER A 28 -18.60 5.41 -29.19
CA SER A 28 -18.68 5.75 -27.76
C SER A 28 -18.76 7.26 -27.55
N ILE A 29 -17.92 8.05 -28.22
CA ILE A 29 -17.95 9.52 -28.12
C ILE A 29 -19.33 10.07 -28.50
N ARG A 30 -19.94 9.52 -29.56
CA ARG A 30 -21.30 9.89 -29.99
C ARG A 30 -22.39 9.54 -28.97
N ARG A 31 -22.18 8.55 -28.11
CA ARG A 31 -23.07 8.17 -27.00
C ARG A 31 -22.94 9.10 -25.78
N ARG A 32 -22.46 10.34 -25.96
CA ARG A 32 -22.32 11.38 -24.91
C ARG A 32 -21.44 10.98 -23.73
N VAL A 33 -20.41 10.17 -23.95
CA VAL A 33 -19.42 9.79 -22.92
C VAL A 33 -18.74 11.02 -22.29
N VAL A 34 -18.62 12.10 -23.06
CA VAL A 34 -18.12 13.40 -22.59
C VAL A 34 -18.93 13.95 -21.40
N VAL A 35 -20.20 13.57 -21.23
CA VAL A 35 -21.01 13.97 -20.07
C VAL A 35 -20.42 13.47 -18.76
N VAL A 36 -19.85 12.26 -18.73
CA VAL A 36 -19.20 11.75 -17.50
C VAL A 36 -17.93 12.54 -17.19
N PHE A 37 -17.19 12.97 -18.21
CA PHE A 37 -16.05 13.86 -18.02
C PHE A 37 -16.48 15.22 -17.46
N ILE A 38 -17.56 15.81 -17.99
CA ILE A 38 -18.13 17.06 -17.47
C ILE A 38 -18.61 16.87 -16.02
N LEU A 39 -19.32 15.78 -15.73
CA LEU A 39 -19.76 15.44 -14.38
C LEU A 39 -18.57 15.34 -13.42
N PHE A 40 -17.48 14.70 -13.82
CA PHE A 40 -16.26 14.62 -13.03
C PHE A 40 -15.71 16.02 -12.70
N VAL A 41 -15.58 16.90 -13.70
CA VAL A 41 -15.11 18.28 -13.49
C VAL A 41 -16.03 19.03 -12.54
N VAL A 42 -17.35 18.91 -12.70
CA VAL A 42 -18.33 19.51 -11.79
C VAL A 42 -18.16 18.99 -10.36
N VAL A 43 -18.04 17.69 -10.18
CA VAL A 43 -17.83 17.08 -8.85
C VAL A 43 -16.54 17.60 -8.22
N LEU A 44 -15.43 17.73 -8.96
CA LEU A 44 -14.19 18.32 -8.44
C LEU A 44 -14.34 19.79 -8.04
N LEU A 45 -15.05 20.59 -8.84
CA LEU A 45 -15.27 22.01 -8.54
C LEU A 45 -16.08 22.18 -7.24
N PHE A 46 -17.13 21.39 -7.06
CA PHE A 46 -17.91 21.38 -5.82
C PHE A 46 -17.08 20.85 -4.64
N ALA A 47 -16.26 19.82 -4.85
CA ALA A 47 -15.44 19.25 -3.79
C ALA A 47 -14.48 20.27 -3.16
N GLY A 48 -13.97 21.22 -3.94
CA GLY A 48 -13.14 22.31 -3.42
C GLY A 48 -13.80 23.13 -2.32
N TRP A 49 -15.14 23.16 -2.23
CA TRP A 49 -15.86 23.83 -1.15
C TRP A 49 -16.07 22.97 0.10
N PHE A 50 -15.98 21.64 -0.02
CA PHE A 50 -16.27 20.70 1.07
C PHE A 50 -15.02 20.05 1.66
N LEU A 51 -13.90 20.01 0.92
CA LEU A 51 -12.64 19.46 1.42
C LEU A 51 -12.01 20.48 2.37
N ASP A 52 -11.97 20.15 3.67
CA ASP A 52 -11.39 21.05 4.68
C ASP A 52 -9.85 21.05 4.59
N PRO A 53 -9.21 22.18 4.22
CA PRO A 53 -7.76 22.27 4.17
C PRO A 53 -7.10 22.18 5.56
N GLY A 54 -7.87 22.42 6.63
CA GLY A 54 -7.39 22.37 8.01
C GLY A 54 -7.58 21.02 8.70
N SER A 55 -7.87 19.94 7.97
CA SER A 55 -7.89 18.58 8.55
C SER A 55 -6.49 18.14 8.98
N ASP A 56 -6.38 17.26 9.97
CA ASP A 56 -5.07 16.74 10.44
C ASP A 56 -4.22 16.08 9.33
N HIS A 57 -4.88 15.47 8.34
CA HIS A 57 -4.24 14.77 7.22
C HIS A 57 -4.81 15.23 5.87
N PRO A 58 -4.52 16.47 5.42
CA PRO A 58 -5.20 17.09 4.28
C PRO A 58 -4.91 16.38 2.96
N LEU A 59 -3.67 15.92 2.74
CA LEU A 59 -3.34 15.12 1.56
C LEU A 59 -4.19 13.85 1.45
N ARG A 60 -4.36 13.15 2.57
CA ARG A 60 -5.09 11.87 2.61
C ARG A 60 -6.55 12.07 2.23
N LEU A 61 -7.15 13.15 2.72
CA LEU A 61 -8.51 13.56 2.37
C LEU A 61 -8.64 13.83 0.86
N TYR A 62 -7.78 14.68 0.31
CA TYR A 62 -7.80 15.06 -1.11
C TYR A 62 -7.54 13.86 -2.04
N ILE A 63 -6.51 13.05 -1.77
CA ILE A 63 -6.16 11.89 -2.60
C ILE A 63 -7.26 10.82 -2.57
N THR A 64 -7.77 10.51 -1.38
CA THR A 64 -8.83 9.50 -1.23
C THR A 64 -10.07 9.94 -1.99
N PHE A 65 -10.47 11.21 -1.87
CA PHE A 65 -11.62 11.75 -2.59
C PHE A 65 -11.45 11.64 -4.11
N VAL A 66 -10.30 12.09 -4.63
CA VAL A 66 -10.07 12.19 -6.07
C VAL A 66 -9.93 10.81 -6.72
N LEU A 67 -9.18 9.90 -6.12
CA LEU A 67 -9.02 8.53 -6.65
C LEU A 67 -10.32 7.72 -6.56
N THR A 68 -11.06 7.85 -5.46
CA THR A 68 -12.34 7.13 -5.27
C THR A 68 -13.40 7.63 -6.25
N THR A 69 -13.57 8.95 -6.35
CA THR A 69 -14.50 9.58 -7.30
C THR A 69 -14.18 9.20 -8.74
N THR A 70 -12.90 9.25 -9.13
CA THR A 70 -12.46 8.82 -10.46
C THR A 70 -12.79 7.34 -10.70
N SER A 71 -12.46 6.47 -9.75
CA SER A 71 -12.71 5.03 -9.85
C SER A 71 -14.19 4.74 -10.08
N TYR A 72 -15.07 5.27 -9.23
CA TYR A 72 -16.51 5.02 -9.34
C TYR A 72 -17.09 5.52 -10.67
N LEU A 73 -16.74 6.74 -11.10
CA LEU A 73 -17.25 7.29 -12.36
C LEU A 73 -16.79 6.49 -13.58
N VAL A 74 -15.50 6.13 -13.64
CA VAL A 74 -14.95 5.41 -14.79
C VAL A 74 -15.42 3.97 -14.84
N LEU A 75 -15.45 3.26 -13.69
CA LEU A 75 -15.95 1.89 -13.64
C LEU A 75 -17.44 1.83 -14.00
N LEU A 76 -18.25 2.75 -13.49
CA LEU A 76 -19.67 2.84 -13.84
C LEU A 76 -19.87 3.11 -15.34
N LEU A 77 -19.17 4.11 -15.88
CA LEU A 77 -19.22 4.44 -17.30
C LEU A 77 -18.83 3.23 -18.18
N MET A 78 -17.71 2.59 -17.87
CA MET A 78 -17.21 1.47 -18.66
C MET A 78 -18.11 0.24 -18.54
N LEU A 79 -18.74 0.03 -17.39
CA LEU A 79 -19.76 -0.99 -17.20
C LEU A 79 -20.93 -0.77 -18.17
N PHE A 80 -21.48 0.44 -18.26
CA PHE A 80 -22.58 0.75 -19.19
C PHE A 80 -22.15 0.63 -20.66
N LEU A 81 -21.01 1.19 -21.03
CA LEU A 81 -20.55 1.18 -22.43
C LEU A 81 -20.25 -0.23 -22.92
N SER A 82 -19.54 -1.03 -22.12
CA SER A 82 -19.12 -2.38 -22.52
C SER A 82 -20.30 -3.36 -22.53
N SER A 83 -21.17 -3.35 -21.51
CA SER A 83 -22.30 -4.29 -21.41
C SER A 83 -23.39 -4.03 -22.47
N LEU A 84 -23.64 -2.77 -22.83
CA LEU A 84 -24.66 -2.39 -23.82
C LEU A 84 -24.11 -2.33 -25.26
N SER A 85 -22.82 -2.55 -25.44
CA SER A 85 -22.11 -2.45 -26.72
C SER A 85 -22.76 -3.30 -27.83
N ILE A 86 -22.55 -4.62 -27.77
CA ILE A 86 -22.95 -5.57 -28.81
C ILE A 86 -24.48 -5.74 -28.87
N PRO A 87 -25.22 -5.78 -27.74
CA PRO A 87 -26.68 -5.88 -27.77
C PRO A 87 -27.34 -4.71 -28.49
N ASN A 88 -26.84 -3.48 -28.31
CA ASN A 88 -27.37 -2.32 -29.04
C ASN A 88 -27.02 -2.38 -30.52
N ASP A 89 -25.83 -2.87 -30.87
CA ASP A 89 -25.46 -3.05 -32.27
C ASP A 89 -26.36 -4.09 -32.98
N LEU A 90 -26.73 -5.15 -32.27
CA LEU A 90 -27.67 -6.15 -32.78
C LEU A 90 -29.08 -5.57 -32.93
N LYS A 91 -29.57 -4.87 -31.90
CA LYS A 91 -30.89 -4.21 -31.91
C LYS A 91 -31.02 -3.20 -33.07
N ASN A 92 -29.94 -2.46 -33.33
CA ASN A 92 -29.91 -1.44 -34.38
C ASN A 92 -29.47 -2.00 -35.76
N LYS A 93 -29.31 -3.32 -35.89
CA LYS A 93 -28.84 -4.02 -37.09
C LYS A 93 -27.47 -3.58 -37.62
N THR A 94 -26.68 -2.83 -36.85
CA THR A 94 -25.34 -2.38 -37.26
C THR A 94 -24.39 -3.56 -37.33
N LEU A 95 -24.49 -4.53 -36.41
CA LEU A 95 -23.64 -5.72 -36.40
C LEU A 95 -23.78 -6.53 -37.71
N HIS A 96 -25.01 -6.67 -38.23
CA HIS A 96 -25.28 -7.37 -39.50
C HIS A 96 -24.57 -6.71 -40.69
N THR A 97 -24.36 -5.39 -40.67
CA THR A 97 -23.61 -4.68 -41.73
C THR A 97 -22.09 -4.81 -41.59
N VAL A 98 -21.59 -5.15 -40.40
CA VAL A 98 -20.15 -5.32 -40.15
C VAL A 98 -19.72 -6.74 -40.50
N VAL A 99 -20.53 -7.75 -40.15
CA VAL A 99 -20.23 -9.17 -40.41
C VAL A 99 -20.30 -9.54 -41.89
N THR A 100 -20.94 -8.73 -42.75
CA THR A 100 -20.92 -8.92 -44.22
C THR A 100 -19.59 -8.48 -44.86
N LYS A 101 -18.78 -7.70 -44.15
CA LYS A 101 -17.41 -7.35 -44.58
C LYS A 101 -16.47 -8.51 -44.23
N PRO A 102 -15.30 -8.64 -44.89
CA PRO A 102 -14.33 -9.69 -44.58
C PRO A 102 -13.60 -9.36 -43.26
N VAL A 103 -14.33 -9.41 -42.14
CA VAL A 103 -13.91 -9.14 -40.77
C VAL A 103 -14.29 -10.34 -39.93
N ARG A 104 -13.41 -10.74 -39.02
CA ARG A 104 -13.65 -11.92 -38.18
C ARG A 104 -14.31 -11.55 -36.87
N LEU A 105 -15.04 -12.49 -36.29
CA LEU A 105 -15.70 -12.30 -35.00
C LEU A 105 -14.68 -12.03 -33.88
N SER A 106 -13.50 -12.67 -33.93
CA SER A 106 -12.40 -12.40 -32.99
C SER A 106 -11.94 -10.94 -33.08
N GLU A 107 -11.86 -10.39 -34.29
CA GLU A 107 -11.45 -8.99 -34.52
C GLU A 107 -12.50 -8.00 -34.02
N ILE A 108 -13.79 -8.36 -34.11
CA ILE A 108 -14.90 -7.55 -33.58
C ILE A 108 -14.85 -7.48 -32.04
N VAL A 109 -14.73 -8.62 -31.36
CA VAL A 109 -14.66 -8.67 -29.89
C VAL A 109 -13.41 -7.94 -29.39
N LEU A 110 -12.25 -8.24 -29.97
CA LEU A 110 -10.99 -7.58 -29.60
C LEU A 110 -11.04 -6.08 -29.90
N GLY A 111 -11.58 -5.70 -31.05
CA GLY A 111 -11.75 -4.31 -31.46
C GLY A 111 -12.60 -3.52 -30.46
N ARG A 112 -13.71 -4.10 -29.99
CA ARG A 112 -14.57 -3.49 -28.95
C ARG A 112 -13.86 -3.37 -27.61
N MET A 113 -13.19 -4.43 -27.14
CA MET A 113 -12.43 -4.40 -25.88
C MET A 113 -11.33 -3.33 -25.91
N LEU A 114 -10.47 -3.34 -26.93
CA LEU A 114 -9.41 -2.35 -27.09
C LEU A 114 -9.96 -0.94 -27.31
N GLY A 115 -11.12 -0.80 -27.96
CA GLY A 115 -11.78 0.50 -28.16
C GLY A 115 -12.20 1.14 -26.84
N PHE A 116 -12.88 0.38 -25.98
CA PHE A 116 -13.28 0.88 -24.66
C PHE A 116 -12.09 1.05 -23.72
N ILE A 117 -11.11 0.15 -23.75
CA ILE A 117 -9.86 0.32 -22.98
C ILE A 117 -9.12 1.58 -23.43
N GLY A 118 -8.99 1.82 -24.74
CA GLY A 118 -8.32 3.00 -25.28
C GLY A 118 -9.04 4.30 -24.91
N LEU A 119 -10.37 4.35 -25.06
CA LEU A 119 -11.18 5.48 -24.64
C LEU A 119 -11.05 5.75 -23.13
N GLY A 120 -11.18 4.71 -22.31
CA GLY A 120 -11.05 4.81 -20.87
C GLY A 120 -9.65 5.21 -20.43
N THR A 121 -8.61 4.77 -21.13
CA THR A 121 -7.22 5.18 -20.90
C THR A 121 -7.04 6.67 -21.15
N LEU A 122 -7.53 7.19 -22.28
CA LEU A 122 -7.48 8.63 -22.58
C LEU A 122 -8.24 9.44 -21.52
N LEU A 123 -9.45 8.99 -21.16
CA LEU A 123 -10.26 9.65 -20.14
C LEU A 123 -9.54 9.66 -18.78
N LEU A 124 -9.03 8.51 -18.32
CA LEU A 124 -8.28 8.39 -17.07
C LEU A 124 -7.00 9.24 -17.09
N ALA A 125 -6.30 9.35 -18.21
CA ALA A 125 -5.10 10.19 -18.31
C ALA A 125 -5.44 11.68 -18.12
N VAL A 126 -6.51 12.17 -18.75
CA VAL A 126 -6.98 13.55 -18.56
C VAL A 126 -7.46 13.77 -17.14
N MET A 127 -8.24 12.83 -16.58
CA MET A 127 -8.68 12.90 -15.19
C MET A 127 -7.48 12.92 -14.23
N ALA A 128 -6.48 12.05 -14.41
CA ALA A 128 -5.26 12.02 -13.61
C ALA A 128 -4.51 13.35 -13.66
N PHE A 129 -4.39 13.94 -14.85
CA PHE A 129 -3.77 15.25 -15.02
C PHE A 129 -4.51 16.32 -14.22
N ILE A 130 -5.82 16.50 -14.46
CA ILE A 130 -6.64 17.51 -13.76
C ILE A 130 -6.60 17.30 -12.24
N SER A 131 -6.75 16.05 -11.81
CA SER A 131 -6.68 15.63 -10.41
C SER A 131 -5.36 15.98 -9.74
N TYR A 132 -4.24 15.75 -10.42
CA TYR A 132 -2.93 16.10 -9.88
C TYR A 132 -2.82 17.61 -9.65
N PHE A 133 -3.28 18.44 -10.59
CA PHE A 133 -3.31 19.89 -10.42
C PHE A 133 -4.28 20.33 -9.33
N PHE A 134 -5.46 19.71 -9.24
CA PHE A 134 -6.43 19.99 -8.18
C PHE A 134 -5.83 19.74 -6.79
N VAL A 135 -5.17 18.60 -6.58
CA VAL A 135 -4.49 18.29 -5.31
C VAL A 135 -3.31 19.23 -5.07
N ALA A 136 -2.45 19.44 -6.07
CA ALA A 136 -1.28 20.30 -5.93
C ALA A 136 -1.65 21.75 -5.61
N ARG A 137 -2.73 22.28 -6.20
CA ARG A 137 -3.23 23.63 -5.93
C ARG A 137 -4.01 23.72 -4.63
N GLY A 138 -4.83 22.73 -4.30
CA GLY A 138 -5.61 22.70 -3.06
C GLY A 138 -4.74 22.64 -1.80
N LEU A 139 -3.56 22.04 -1.90
CA LEU A 139 -2.59 21.94 -0.79
C LEU A 139 -1.54 23.06 -0.80
N ALA A 140 -1.44 23.87 -1.85
CA ALA A 140 -0.46 24.94 -1.93
C ALA A 140 -0.89 26.11 -1.06
N HIS A 141 -0.08 26.45 -0.07
CA HIS A 141 -0.26 27.60 0.80
C HIS A 141 1.09 28.02 1.37
N VAL A 142 1.18 29.23 1.89
CA VAL A 142 2.39 29.78 2.53
C VAL A 142 1.93 30.53 3.77
N HIS A 143 2.73 30.47 4.82
CA HIS A 143 2.52 31.24 6.04
C HIS A 143 3.51 32.41 6.09
N ASP A 144 3.20 33.40 6.91
CA ASP A 144 4.13 34.46 7.28
C ASP A 144 4.61 34.23 8.71
N VAL A 145 5.82 34.67 9.05
CA VAL A 145 6.26 34.68 10.45
C VAL A 145 5.57 35.84 11.16
N VAL A 146 4.86 35.58 12.26
CA VAL A 146 4.12 36.63 12.98
C VAL A 146 5.12 37.65 13.56
N PRO A 147 4.98 38.95 13.22
CA PRO A 147 5.87 40.00 13.74
C PRO A 147 5.88 40.01 15.27
N GLY A 148 7.07 40.05 15.88
CA GLY A 148 7.23 40.08 17.33
C GLY A 148 6.96 38.76 18.07
N SER A 149 6.67 37.66 17.36
CA SER A 149 6.47 36.34 17.98
C SER A 149 7.76 35.61 18.33
N LEU A 150 8.89 35.98 17.69
CA LEU A 150 10.19 35.35 17.88
C LEU A 150 10.78 35.70 19.25
N ARG A 151 11.12 34.68 20.03
CA ARG A 151 11.73 34.79 21.36
C ARG A 151 12.95 33.89 21.44
N ALA A 152 13.97 34.32 22.18
CA ALA A 152 15.15 33.49 22.38
C ALA A 152 14.86 32.29 23.29
N ILE A 153 15.36 31.11 22.94
CA ILE A 153 15.23 29.90 23.77
C ILE A 153 16.40 29.86 24.76
N SER A 154 16.11 29.74 26.05
CA SER A 154 17.14 29.55 27.08
C SER A 154 17.66 28.10 27.08
N PRO A 155 18.96 27.84 27.29
CA PRO A 155 19.55 26.50 27.29
C PRO A 155 18.94 25.48 28.29
N SER A 156 18.15 25.94 29.26
CA SER A 156 17.54 25.11 30.32
C SER A 156 16.28 24.35 29.88
N GLU A 157 15.67 24.67 28.74
CA GLU A 157 14.39 24.06 28.29
C GLU A 157 14.57 22.91 27.28
N ALA A 158 15.74 22.74 26.66
CA ALA A 158 16.01 21.69 25.68
C ALA A 158 17.50 21.29 25.65
N PRO A 159 17.97 20.40 26.55
CA PRO A 159 19.40 20.08 26.71
C PRO A 159 20.05 19.37 25.51
N ASP A 160 19.26 18.86 24.55
CA ASP A 160 19.74 18.11 23.37
C ASP A 160 19.77 18.94 22.07
N ARG A 161 19.44 20.25 22.11
CA ARG A 161 19.42 21.14 20.92
C ARG A 161 20.33 22.35 21.13
N PHE A 162 21.62 22.20 20.86
CA PHE A 162 22.64 23.23 21.08
C PHE A 162 22.66 24.40 20.07
N ASP A 163 21.78 24.42 19.05
CA ASP A 163 21.80 25.42 17.97
C ASP A 163 20.45 26.12 17.69
N VAL A 164 19.58 26.30 18.70
CA VAL A 164 18.25 26.95 18.48
C VAL A 164 18.10 28.25 19.27
N PRO A 165 18.49 29.41 18.70
CA PRO A 165 18.40 30.66 19.42
C PRO A 165 17.04 31.36 19.33
N MET A 166 16.07 30.98 18.46
CA MET A 166 14.75 31.64 18.44
C MET A 166 13.55 30.71 18.13
N LYS A 167 12.47 30.83 18.92
CA LYS A 167 11.16 30.19 18.70
C LYS A 167 10.07 31.26 18.49
N GLY A 168 9.15 31.05 17.55
CA GLY A 168 7.99 31.93 17.32
C GLY A 168 6.79 31.18 16.75
N ALA A 169 5.86 31.90 16.13
CA ALA A 169 4.67 31.32 15.52
C ALA A 169 4.43 31.88 14.11
N SER A 170 3.88 31.05 13.22
CA SER A 170 3.45 31.47 11.90
C SER A 170 2.03 32.06 11.92
N SER A 171 1.66 32.78 10.86
CA SER A 171 0.30 33.25 10.63
C SER A 171 -0.65 32.05 10.46
N VAL A 172 -1.93 32.26 10.75
CA VAL A 172 -2.96 31.23 10.53
C VAL A 172 -3.39 31.29 9.08
N VAL A 173 -3.08 30.24 8.33
CA VAL A 173 -3.50 30.06 6.93
C VAL A 173 -4.10 28.66 6.83
N ASN A 174 -5.16 28.49 6.05
CA ASN A 174 -5.85 27.19 5.94
C ASN A 174 -6.23 26.57 7.31
N LYS A 175 -6.62 27.43 8.26
CA LYS A 175 -7.06 27.07 9.62
C LYS A 175 -6.00 26.42 10.53
N HIS A 176 -4.72 26.44 10.16
CA HIS A 176 -3.64 25.98 11.03
C HIS A 176 -2.47 26.97 11.03
N ARG A 177 -1.52 26.74 11.94
CA ARG A 177 -0.28 27.50 12.10
C ARG A 177 0.83 26.55 12.53
N HIS A 178 2.07 26.97 12.34
CA HIS A 178 3.25 26.23 12.76
C HIS A 178 4.04 27.01 13.81
N ASP A 179 4.77 26.27 14.64
CA ASP A 179 5.85 26.82 15.45
C ASP A 179 7.05 27.14 14.55
N VAL A 180 7.61 28.34 14.67
CA VAL A 180 8.78 28.77 13.90
C VAL A 180 10.03 28.47 14.72
N VAL A 181 11.03 27.84 14.11
CA VAL A 181 12.32 27.56 14.74
C VAL A 181 13.44 28.05 13.83
N LEU A 182 14.29 28.97 14.32
CA LEU A 182 15.38 29.59 13.58
C LEU A 182 16.73 29.36 14.27
N ASP A 183 17.77 29.24 13.45
CA ASP A 183 19.18 29.23 13.85
C ASP A 183 19.72 30.67 14.08
N SER A 184 20.99 30.78 14.47
CA SER A 184 21.67 32.05 14.75
C SER A 184 21.87 32.93 13.51
N GLU A 185 21.80 32.34 12.31
CA GLU A 185 21.87 33.06 11.03
C GLU A 185 20.48 33.50 10.52
N GLY A 186 19.41 33.14 11.24
CA GLY A 186 18.02 33.44 10.86
C GLY A 186 17.47 32.50 9.78
N ARG A 187 18.14 31.38 9.49
CA ARG A 187 17.59 30.29 8.66
C ARG A 187 16.91 29.28 9.56
N GLY A 188 15.93 28.57 9.03
CA GLY A 188 15.27 27.54 9.83
C GLY A 188 14.08 26.93 9.13
N ARG A 189 13.12 26.49 9.94
CA ARG A 189 11.90 25.86 9.44
C ARG A 189 10.72 26.18 10.34
N LEU A 190 9.54 26.15 9.75
CA LEU A 190 8.31 25.91 10.47
C LEU A 190 8.31 24.43 10.90
N GLU A 191 8.08 24.12 12.17
CA GLU A 191 8.00 22.73 12.65
C GLU A 191 6.78 22.01 12.06
N MET A 192 6.84 20.68 12.07
CA MET A 192 5.86 19.85 11.36
C MET A 192 4.48 19.92 12.01
N GLU A 193 3.47 20.31 11.23
CA GLU A 193 2.05 20.33 11.61
C GLU A 193 1.24 19.83 10.40
N GLN A 194 0.16 19.06 10.61
CA GLN A 194 -0.67 18.49 9.54
C GLN A 194 0.14 17.85 8.39
N ASP A 195 1.09 16.96 8.74
CA ASP A 195 1.98 16.22 7.84
C ASP A 195 2.93 17.05 6.95
N HIS A 196 3.17 18.33 7.26
CA HIS A 196 4.06 19.15 6.45
C HIS A 196 4.81 20.21 7.25
N PHE A 197 5.85 20.76 6.63
CA PHE A 197 6.67 21.83 7.18
C PHE A 197 7.08 22.80 6.08
N HIS A 198 7.55 23.99 6.45
CA HIS A 198 8.05 24.98 5.50
C HIS A 198 9.48 25.37 5.84
N ARG A 199 10.33 25.60 4.84
CA ARG A 199 11.64 26.22 5.06
C ARG A 199 11.48 27.72 5.24
N VAL A 200 12.26 28.29 6.14
CA VAL A 200 12.30 29.73 6.39
C VAL A 200 13.69 30.24 6.07
N THR A 201 13.76 31.26 5.22
CA THR A 201 15.00 31.95 4.89
C THR A 201 14.88 33.42 5.25
N ARG A 202 15.84 33.92 6.02
CA ARG A 202 15.98 35.36 6.26
C ARG A 202 16.32 36.09 4.97
N ARG A 203 15.61 37.18 4.69
CA ARG A 203 15.89 38.11 3.61
C ARG A 203 15.94 39.53 4.19
N ASP A 204 17.07 40.21 4.02
CA ASP A 204 17.18 41.61 4.42
C ASP A 204 16.62 42.48 3.29
N GLN A 205 15.53 43.21 3.55
CA GLN A 205 14.95 44.19 2.62
C GLN A 205 14.97 45.57 3.27
N GLU A 206 15.64 46.54 2.62
CA GLU A 206 15.61 47.97 2.99
C GLU A 206 15.92 48.30 4.48
N GLY A 207 16.73 47.48 5.16
CA GLY A 207 17.09 47.68 6.56
C GLY A 207 16.13 47.04 7.57
N GLU A 208 15.06 46.39 7.11
CA GLU A 208 14.19 45.52 7.92
C GLU A 208 14.50 44.04 7.67
N VAL A 209 14.52 43.27 8.75
CA VAL A 209 14.70 41.81 8.70
C VAL A 209 13.36 41.16 8.37
N ALA A 210 13.22 40.62 7.15
CA ALA A 210 12.05 39.86 6.73
C ALA A 210 12.36 38.35 6.70
N TYR A 211 11.35 37.53 6.95
CA TYR A 211 11.45 36.07 6.85
C TYR A 211 10.58 35.58 5.70
N GLU A 212 11.20 34.95 4.70
CA GLU A 212 10.51 34.34 3.57
C GLU A 212 10.25 32.87 3.89
N VAL A 213 8.99 32.46 3.82
CA VAL A 213 8.55 31.09 4.04
C VAL A 213 8.34 30.41 2.69
N GLY A 214 8.95 29.24 2.51
CA GLY A 214 8.84 28.45 1.29
C GLY A 214 7.50 27.72 1.13
N GLN A 215 7.38 26.97 0.03
CA GLN A 215 6.24 26.07 -0.21
C GLN A 215 6.21 24.90 0.80
N PRO A 216 5.03 24.25 1.01
CA PRO A 216 4.92 23.14 1.95
C PRO A 216 5.72 21.93 1.46
N GLU A 217 6.61 21.43 2.31
CA GLU A 217 7.45 20.24 2.15
C GLU A 217 6.97 19.11 3.06
N GLY A 218 7.34 17.86 2.74
CA GLY A 218 7.00 16.69 3.56
C GLY A 218 5.63 16.07 3.29
N MET A 219 4.66 16.84 2.79
CA MET A 219 3.32 16.31 2.51
C MET A 219 3.33 15.34 1.31
N ARG A 220 3.84 15.78 0.16
CA ARG A 220 3.82 15.02 -1.12
C ARG A 220 5.01 14.07 -1.23
N ILE A 221 5.07 13.09 -0.33
CA ILE A 221 6.12 12.07 -0.30
C ILE A 221 5.57 10.70 -0.73
N ALA A 222 6.45 9.84 -1.24
CA ALA A 222 6.16 8.43 -1.49
C ALA A 222 7.23 7.58 -0.79
N ARG A 223 7.00 7.31 0.49
CA ARG A 223 7.86 6.55 1.38
C ARG A 223 8.04 5.13 0.87
N VAL A 224 9.28 4.64 0.88
CA VAL A 224 9.61 3.29 0.43
C VAL A 224 10.02 2.45 1.64
N PRO A 225 9.08 1.71 2.27
CA PRO A 225 9.43 0.79 3.35
C PRO A 225 10.16 -0.42 2.77
N VAL A 226 11.25 -0.80 3.42
CA VAL A 226 12.06 -2.00 3.14
C VAL A 226 11.88 -2.92 4.33
N TYR A 227 11.13 -4.00 4.13
CA TYR A 227 10.88 -5.00 5.16
C TYR A 227 11.98 -6.06 5.15
N GLY A 228 12.43 -6.45 6.34
CA GLY A 228 13.37 -7.55 6.53
C GLY A 228 12.65 -8.86 6.83
N LYS A 229 13.41 -9.97 6.84
CA LYS A 229 12.96 -11.27 7.35
C LYS A 229 13.31 -11.37 8.82
N LEU A 230 12.30 -11.62 9.66
CA LEU A 230 12.46 -11.74 11.11
C LEU A 230 12.78 -13.19 11.50
N ARG A 231 13.70 -13.35 12.44
CA ARG A 231 13.92 -14.56 13.23
C ARG A 231 14.07 -14.20 14.70
N PHE A 232 13.78 -15.14 15.58
CA PHE A 232 13.91 -14.94 17.01
C PHE A 232 15.16 -15.61 17.54
N LEU A 233 15.70 -15.05 18.61
CA LEU A 233 16.75 -15.61 19.42
C LEU A 233 16.23 -15.82 20.83
N ASP A 234 16.46 -17.01 21.38
CA ASP A 234 16.14 -17.33 22.76
C ASP A 234 17.11 -16.66 23.75
N ARG A 235 16.89 -16.89 25.05
CA ARG A 235 17.68 -16.32 26.14
C ARG A 235 19.19 -16.66 26.06
N GLN A 236 19.57 -17.68 25.30
CA GLN A 236 20.94 -18.17 25.11
C GLN A 236 21.50 -17.88 23.71
N ARG A 237 20.77 -17.11 22.87
CA ARG A 237 21.07 -16.81 21.46
C ARG A 237 21.01 -18.01 20.51
N ASN A 238 20.14 -18.98 20.78
CA ASN A 238 19.80 -19.99 19.79
C ASN A 238 18.69 -19.46 18.88
N GLU A 239 18.77 -19.78 17.58
CA GLU A 239 17.73 -19.39 16.63
C GLU A 239 16.44 -20.18 16.87
N THR A 240 15.32 -19.45 16.87
CA THR A 240 13.97 -19.98 16.98
C THR A 240 13.06 -19.35 15.93
N GLU A 241 12.04 -20.09 15.49
CA GLU A 241 11.04 -19.56 14.55
C GLU A 241 10.11 -18.55 15.21
N THR A 242 9.82 -18.75 16.49
CA THR A 242 8.95 -17.89 17.30
C THR A 242 9.67 -17.41 18.55
N GLY A 243 9.25 -16.25 19.05
CA GLY A 243 9.69 -15.73 20.34
C GLY A 243 9.01 -16.42 21.52
N THR A 244 9.19 -15.86 22.71
CA THR A 244 8.54 -16.32 23.93
C THR A 244 7.03 -16.12 23.85
N ASN A 245 6.25 -17.11 24.28
CA ASN A 245 4.81 -16.99 24.44
C ASN A 245 4.49 -16.43 25.83
N VAL A 246 3.76 -15.31 25.89
CA VAL A 246 3.38 -14.62 27.13
C VAL A 246 1.92 -14.86 27.54
N GLY A 247 1.22 -15.77 26.86
CA GLY A 247 -0.21 -16.05 27.07
C GLY A 247 -1.14 -15.04 26.39
N ASP A 248 -0.64 -14.32 25.38
CA ASP A 248 -1.45 -13.40 24.58
C ASP A 248 -2.31 -14.18 23.57
N GLU A 249 -3.60 -13.84 23.50
CA GLU A 249 -4.55 -14.44 22.56
C GLU A 249 -4.26 -13.99 21.12
N TRP A 250 -3.63 -12.82 20.95
CA TRP A 250 -3.28 -12.32 19.64
C TRP A 250 -1.92 -12.83 19.16
N THR A 251 -1.95 -13.83 18.29
CA THR A 251 -0.76 -14.53 17.77
C THR A 251 0.02 -13.77 16.69
N TYR A 252 -0.38 -12.53 16.36
CA TYR A 252 0.33 -11.72 15.35
C TYR A 252 1.77 -11.40 15.77
N ARG A 253 2.00 -11.17 17.07
CA ARG A 253 3.32 -10.86 17.64
C ARG A 253 3.85 -12.02 18.46
N SER A 254 5.17 -12.18 18.44
CA SER A 254 5.89 -13.01 19.41
C SER A 254 6.82 -12.12 20.23
N TYR A 255 7.19 -12.58 21.43
CA TYR A 255 7.80 -11.70 22.42
C TYR A 255 9.29 -11.97 22.63
N ILE A 256 10.07 -10.90 22.75
CA ILE A 256 11.49 -10.92 23.11
C ILE A 256 11.59 -10.70 24.61
N GLU A 257 12.27 -11.61 25.30
CA GLU A 257 12.43 -11.52 26.75
C GLU A 257 13.52 -10.51 27.16
N GLY A 258 13.14 -9.57 28.02
CA GLY A 258 14.01 -8.53 28.54
C GLY A 258 14.99 -8.99 29.61
N GLY A 259 16.16 -8.33 29.64
CA GLY A 259 17.26 -8.68 30.56
C GLY A 259 17.95 -9.99 30.22
N THR A 260 17.77 -10.50 28.99
CA THR A 260 18.38 -11.74 28.51
C THR A 260 19.16 -11.49 27.21
N LEU A 261 19.78 -12.53 26.64
CA LEU A 261 20.39 -12.42 25.33
C LEU A 261 19.40 -12.60 24.17
N GLY A 262 18.10 -12.76 24.47
CA GLY A 262 17.05 -12.88 23.48
C GLY A 262 16.95 -11.64 22.60
N ALA A 263 16.60 -11.86 21.33
CA ALA A 263 16.49 -10.78 20.35
C ALA A 263 15.50 -11.13 19.23
N GLY A 264 14.94 -10.10 18.60
CA GLY A 264 14.40 -10.21 17.24
C GLY A 264 15.47 -9.77 16.26
N ALA A 265 15.83 -10.61 15.30
CA ALA A 265 16.84 -10.30 14.29
C ALA A 265 16.16 -10.19 12.91
N TRP A 266 16.22 -9.00 12.32
CA TRP A 266 15.74 -8.75 10.96
C TRP A 266 16.90 -8.75 9.98
N THR A 267 16.80 -9.57 8.93
CA THR A 267 17.73 -9.52 7.80
C THR A 267 17.13 -8.70 6.68
N PHE A 268 17.85 -7.65 6.27
CA PHE A 268 17.47 -6.77 5.17
C PHE A 268 18.38 -7.02 3.98
N ASP A 269 17.79 -7.01 2.78
CA ASP A 269 18.51 -7.11 1.52
C ASP A 269 18.55 -5.77 0.79
N ASN A 270 19.59 -5.58 -0.02
CA ASN A 270 19.78 -4.40 -0.86
C ASN A 270 19.81 -3.08 -0.04
N VAL A 271 20.49 -3.10 1.10
CA VAL A 271 20.86 -1.97 1.94
C VAL A 271 22.15 -1.36 1.39
N THR A 272 22.00 -0.36 0.52
CA THR A 272 23.13 0.29 -0.17
C THR A 272 23.06 1.81 -0.04
N GLU A 273 24.22 2.46 -0.16
CA GLU A 273 24.35 3.92 -0.12
C GLU A 273 23.46 4.64 -1.16
N SER A 274 23.22 4.03 -2.32
CA SER A 274 22.35 4.61 -3.34
C SER A 274 20.88 4.70 -2.92
N ARG A 275 20.43 3.76 -2.08
CA ARG A 275 19.02 3.61 -1.66
C ARG A 275 18.71 4.32 -0.35
N PHE A 276 19.71 4.51 0.50
CA PHE A 276 19.58 5.15 1.80
C PHE A 276 20.33 6.50 1.80
N SER A 277 19.97 7.43 2.66
CA SER A 277 20.73 8.69 2.83
C SER A 277 21.78 8.52 3.94
N ASP A 278 22.49 9.59 4.28
CA ASP A 278 23.44 9.58 5.43
C ASP A 278 22.76 9.32 6.78
N ARG A 279 21.42 9.33 6.82
CA ARG A 279 20.60 8.96 7.97
C ARG A 279 19.65 7.83 7.58
N ILE A 280 19.94 6.64 8.06
CA ILE A 280 19.08 5.47 7.85
C ILE A 280 17.92 5.59 8.84
N GLN A 281 16.71 5.77 8.31
CA GLN A 281 15.51 5.85 9.11
C GLN A 281 14.97 4.45 9.38
N LEU A 282 14.93 4.08 10.64
CA LEU A 282 14.38 2.84 11.19
C LEU A 282 13.05 3.18 11.86
N GLU A 283 11.96 2.59 11.39
CA GLU A 283 10.64 2.76 12.01
C GLU A 283 10.24 1.45 12.66
N MET A 284 9.75 1.52 13.91
CA MET A 284 9.32 0.35 14.65
C MET A 284 8.03 0.58 15.43
N THR A 285 7.17 -0.44 15.50
CA THR A 285 5.94 -0.41 16.30
C THR A 285 5.94 -1.61 17.23
N LEU A 286 6.35 -1.38 18.49
CA LEU A 286 6.56 -2.44 19.46
C LEU A 286 5.30 -2.67 20.30
N GLY A 287 4.98 -3.94 20.53
CA GLY A 287 4.13 -4.34 21.65
C GLY A 287 4.96 -4.38 22.93
N VAL A 288 4.34 -4.04 24.06
CA VAL A 288 4.95 -4.19 25.37
C VAL A 288 4.07 -5.11 26.20
N PHE A 289 4.66 -6.18 26.71
CA PHE A 289 4.02 -7.02 27.71
C PHE A 289 4.78 -6.92 29.03
N ARG A 290 4.05 -6.54 30.07
CA ARG A 290 4.60 -6.35 31.42
C ARG A 290 4.13 -7.44 32.36
N THR A 291 5.07 -8.16 32.98
CA THR A 291 4.73 -9.22 33.95
C THR A 291 4.24 -8.66 35.28
N HIS A 292 4.65 -7.44 35.62
CA HIS A 292 4.22 -6.75 36.82
C HIS A 292 3.78 -5.33 36.46
N LYS A 293 2.63 -4.92 37.00
CA LYS A 293 2.06 -3.59 36.83
C LYS A 293 2.70 -2.65 37.85
N GLY A 294 3.97 -2.30 37.60
CA GLY A 294 4.69 -1.28 38.34
C GLY A 294 4.23 0.13 37.93
N ASP A 295 5.16 1.07 37.82
CA ASP A 295 4.89 2.38 37.22
C ASP A 295 4.55 2.22 35.73
N ILE A 296 3.31 2.57 35.38
CA ILE A 296 2.81 2.42 34.01
C ILE A 296 3.47 3.45 33.08
N GLU A 297 3.89 4.60 33.63
CA GLU A 297 4.55 5.67 32.88
C GLU A 297 6.01 5.36 32.55
N GLN A 298 6.63 4.40 33.25
CA GLN A 298 8.00 3.99 32.95
C GLN A 298 8.07 3.26 31.60
N THR A 299 8.69 3.92 30.63
CA THR A 299 9.02 3.37 29.31
C THR A 299 10.10 2.30 29.43
N ILE A 300 10.02 1.25 28.62
CA ILE A 300 10.98 0.14 28.64
C ILE A 300 12.18 0.46 27.76
N ALA A 301 13.39 0.21 28.26
CA ALA A 301 14.61 0.41 27.50
C ALA A 301 14.84 -0.73 26.50
N GLY A 302 15.17 -0.35 25.27
CA GLY A 302 15.55 -1.25 24.19
C GLY A 302 16.89 -0.86 23.58
N VAL A 303 17.54 -1.82 22.93
CA VAL A 303 18.75 -1.57 22.15
C VAL A 303 18.61 -2.13 20.74
N VAL A 304 19.05 -1.33 19.78
CA VAL A 304 19.21 -1.71 18.39
C VAL A 304 20.68 -1.98 18.12
N LEU A 305 20.98 -3.19 17.67
CA LEU A 305 22.31 -3.61 17.22
C LEU A 305 22.30 -3.79 15.71
N LEU A 306 23.41 -3.46 15.07
CA LEU A 306 23.63 -3.75 13.66
C LEU A 306 24.71 -4.83 13.55
N ARG A 307 24.42 -5.89 12.80
CA ARG A 307 25.31 -7.03 12.61
C ARG A 307 25.59 -7.25 11.11
N ASN A 308 26.86 -7.41 10.78
CA ASN A 308 27.28 -7.95 9.49
C ASN A 308 27.01 -9.46 9.44
N PRO A 309 26.16 -9.94 8.51
CA PRO A 309 25.76 -11.35 8.47
C PRO A 309 26.94 -12.30 8.26
N LYS A 310 27.97 -11.85 7.52
CA LYS A 310 29.12 -12.68 7.11
C LYS A 310 30.27 -12.64 8.10
N THR A 311 30.69 -11.45 8.52
CA THR A 311 31.83 -11.31 9.45
C THR A 311 31.43 -11.47 10.91
N GLY A 312 30.13 -11.38 11.22
CA GLY A 312 29.63 -11.38 12.59
C GLY A 312 29.87 -10.07 13.34
N LEU A 313 30.52 -9.07 12.73
CA LEU A 313 30.77 -7.76 13.34
C LEU A 313 29.45 -7.14 13.78
N THR A 314 29.31 -6.91 15.09
CA THR A 314 28.10 -6.39 15.71
C THR A 314 28.43 -5.12 16.47
N VAL A 315 27.70 -4.05 16.18
CA VAL A 315 27.84 -2.75 16.84
C VAL A 315 26.54 -2.32 17.47
N GLU A 316 26.64 -1.65 18.61
CA GLU A 316 25.51 -0.94 19.20
C GLU A 316 25.20 0.31 18.40
N ALA A 317 24.01 0.37 17.80
CA ALA A 317 23.60 1.52 16.99
C ALA A 317 22.83 2.55 17.81
N LYS A 318 21.91 2.11 18.69
CA LYS A 318 21.11 3.02 19.51
C LYS A 318 20.46 2.32 20.70
N VAL A 319 20.57 2.94 21.87
CA VAL A 319 19.70 2.66 23.02
C VAL A 319 18.52 3.65 22.98
N PHE A 320 17.32 3.15 23.24
CA PHE A 320 16.10 3.94 23.19
C PHE A 320 15.12 3.51 24.28
N LYS A 321 14.11 4.36 24.49
CA LYS A 321 12.98 4.10 25.39
C LYS A 321 11.75 3.85 24.53
N SER A 322 11.06 2.73 24.76
CA SER A 322 9.92 2.31 23.95
C SER A 322 8.77 3.31 24.06
N ARG A 323 8.04 3.44 22.96
CA ARG A 323 6.75 4.13 22.92
C ARG A 323 5.66 3.11 22.64
N GLU A 324 4.72 3.01 23.55
CA GLU A 324 3.56 2.13 23.36
C GLU A 324 2.53 2.79 22.44
N PHE A 325 1.85 1.99 21.63
CA PHE A 325 0.72 2.40 20.77
C PHE A 325 1.05 3.46 19.69
N SER A 326 2.32 3.77 19.45
CA SER A 326 2.76 4.67 18.40
C SER A 326 4.00 4.12 17.70
N THR A 327 4.19 4.49 16.44
CA THR A 327 5.40 4.16 15.69
C THR A 327 6.56 5.02 16.19
N ASP A 328 7.61 4.37 16.66
CA ASP A 328 8.86 5.02 17.03
C ASP A 328 9.77 5.14 15.80
N VAL A 329 10.37 6.31 15.63
CA VAL A 329 11.19 6.64 14.46
C VAL A 329 12.60 6.95 14.94
N HIS A 330 13.55 6.11 14.56
CA HIS A 330 14.96 6.28 14.87
C HIS A 330 15.76 6.60 13.62
N TYR A 331 16.59 7.63 13.71
CA TYR A 331 17.57 7.96 12.68
C TYR A 331 18.93 7.42 13.11
N LEU A 332 19.41 6.40 12.40
CA LEU A 332 20.75 5.85 12.55
C LEU A 332 21.70 6.62 11.64
N ALA A 333 22.81 7.12 12.16
CA ALA A 333 23.84 7.74 11.34
C ALA A 333 24.50 6.66 10.46
N ARG A 334 24.86 7.01 9.22
CA ARG A 334 25.68 6.15 8.35
C ARG A 334 27.00 5.76 9.04
N LYS A 335 27.60 6.72 9.74
CA LYS A 335 28.83 6.55 10.48
C LYS A 335 28.52 6.48 11.97
N LEU A 336 28.76 5.33 12.57
CA LEU A 336 28.44 5.02 13.96
C LEU A 336 29.68 5.12 14.84
N MET A 337 29.51 5.69 16.02
CA MET A 337 30.51 5.72 17.10
C MET A 337 29.97 4.88 18.27
N PRO A 338 29.96 3.54 18.15
CA PRO A 338 29.31 2.64 19.10
C PRO A 338 30.07 2.58 20.43
N GLN A 339 29.34 2.47 21.55
CA GLN A 339 29.94 2.19 22.86
C GLN A 339 30.38 0.73 22.99
N SER A 340 29.69 -0.18 22.30
CA SER A 340 29.91 -1.62 22.36
C SER A 340 30.10 -2.20 20.96
N VAL A 341 31.20 -2.94 20.76
CA VAL A 341 31.56 -3.60 19.51
C VAL A 341 32.12 -4.99 19.83
N TYR A 342 31.57 -6.02 19.19
CA TYR A 342 31.98 -7.40 19.37
C TYR A 342 31.63 -8.25 18.15
N LEU A 343 32.16 -9.46 18.06
CA LEU A 343 31.82 -10.42 17.01
C LEU A 343 30.73 -11.38 17.51
N LEU A 344 29.76 -11.65 16.65
CA LEU A 344 28.75 -12.68 16.82
C LEU A 344 28.89 -13.71 15.70
N ASN A 345 29.65 -14.77 16.00
CA ASN A 345 29.89 -15.86 15.09
C ASN A 345 28.70 -16.82 15.11
N ARG A 346 28.25 -17.20 13.92
CA ARG A 346 27.17 -18.18 13.73
C ARG A 346 27.76 -19.58 13.79
N GLU A 347 27.44 -20.32 14.84
CA GLU A 347 27.82 -21.73 15.01
C GLU A 347 26.60 -22.61 14.76
N GLU A 348 26.76 -23.68 13.98
CA GLU A 348 25.72 -24.65 13.70
C GLU A 348 26.07 -25.98 14.34
N ASN A 349 25.23 -26.44 15.26
CA ASN A 349 25.40 -27.73 15.92
C ASN A 349 25.06 -28.88 14.97
N ALA A 350 25.52 -30.09 15.30
CA ALA A 350 25.25 -31.31 14.51
C ALA A 350 23.75 -31.59 14.25
N ASP A 351 22.86 -31.07 15.11
CA ASP A 351 21.40 -31.17 14.99
C ASP A 351 20.77 -30.09 14.07
N GLY A 352 21.57 -29.28 13.38
CA GLY A 352 21.11 -28.16 12.54
C GLY A 352 20.63 -26.94 13.33
N LYS A 353 20.83 -26.93 14.66
CA LYS A 353 20.50 -25.79 15.52
C LYS A 353 21.60 -24.74 15.46
N VAL A 354 21.20 -23.50 15.21
CA VAL A 354 22.11 -22.37 15.08
C VAL A 354 22.19 -21.61 16.39
N ARG A 355 23.41 -21.26 16.80
CA ARG A 355 23.70 -20.44 17.98
C ARG A 355 24.68 -19.34 17.64
N TYR A 356 24.52 -18.18 18.28
CA TYR A 356 25.46 -17.07 18.15
C TYR A 356 26.35 -16.94 19.37
N VAL A 357 27.65 -17.09 19.16
CA VAL A 357 28.67 -16.98 20.21
C VAL A 357 29.35 -15.63 20.13
N ARG A 358 29.46 -14.96 21.29
CA ARG A 358 30.14 -13.67 21.40
C ARG A 358 31.64 -13.90 21.52
N GLU A 359 32.40 -13.21 20.68
CA GLU A 359 33.84 -13.11 20.76
C GLU A 359 34.25 -11.63 20.84
N GLU A 360 35.17 -11.31 21.73
CA GLU A 360 35.70 -9.95 21.88
C GLU A 360 36.72 -9.66 20.78
N ILE A 361 36.70 -8.44 20.26
CA ILE A 361 37.66 -8.00 19.25
C ILE A 361 38.99 -7.71 19.96
N ALA A 362 39.99 -8.58 19.73
CA ALA A 362 41.28 -8.54 20.41
C ALA A 362 42.16 -7.34 19.99
N ASP A 363 42.04 -6.85 18.74
CA ASP A 363 42.78 -5.69 18.24
C ASP A 363 42.07 -5.03 17.04
N GLY A 364 42.26 -3.72 16.82
CA GLY A 364 41.74 -3.03 15.62
C GLY A 364 40.33 -2.42 15.71
N ARG A 365 39.83 -2.07 16.91
CA ARG A 365 38.58 -1.30 17.04
C ARG A 365 38.72 0.06 16.34
N LYS A 366 37.88 0.31 15.35
CA LYS A 366 37.76 1.65 14.74
C LYS A 366 37.01 2.57 15.70
N ALA A 367 37.34 3.86 15.68
CA ALA A 367 36.55 4.88 16.38
C ALA A 367 35.19 5.11 15.69
N GLU A 368 35.12 4.85 14.39
CA GLU A 368 33.95 5.05 13.53
C GLU A 368 33.78 3.82 12.63
N TYR A 369 32.54 3.32 12.56
CA TYR A 369 32.15 2.22 11.67
C TYR A 369 31.12 2.72 10.66
N ASP A 370 31.34 2.44 9.38
CA ASP A 370 30.38 2.78 8.33
C ASP A 370 29.37 1.64 8.15
N VAL A 371 28.08 1.96 8.16
CA VAL A 371 27.01 0.96 8.03
C VAL A 371 27.11 0.21 6.71
N PHE A 372 27.41 0.88 5.61
CA PHE A 372 27.43 0.25 4.28
C PHE A 372 28.73 -0.51 4.04
N GLU A 373 29.88 0.01 4.49
CA GLU A 373 31.18 -0.63 4.23
C GLU A 373 31.52 -1.74 5.25
N ASP A 374 31.28 -1.51 6.54
CA ASP A 374 31.70 -2.43 7.60
C ASP A 374 30.60 -3.40 8.04
N LEU A 375 29.33 -2.96 8.01
CA LEU A 375 28.20 -3.72 8.59
C LEU A 375 27.32 -4.42 7.55
N THR A 376 27.51 -4.18 6.26
CA THR A 376 26.83 -4.95 5.21
C THR A 376 27.75 -5.93 4.51
N ASP A 377 27.19 -7.04 4.02
CA ASP A 377 27.85 -7.93 3.06
C ASP A 377 26.98 -7.99 1.80
N ASN A 378 27.48 -7.50 0.66
CA ASN A 378 26.74 -7.39 -0.60
C ASN A 378 25.36 -6.70 -0.46
N GLY A 379 25.25 -5.75 0.46
CA GLY A 379 24.00 -5.04 0.76
C GLY A 379 23.04 -5.82 1.67
N THR A 380 23.44 -6.95 2.25
CA THR A 380 22.68 -7.60 3.33
C THR A 380 23.13 -7.06 4.69
N LEU A 381 22.17 -6.63 5.51
CA LEU A 381 22.37 -6.08 6.85
C LEU A 381 21.44 -6.77 7.84
N GLU A 382 21.94 -7.08 9.04
CA GLU A 382 21.07 -7.54 10.12
C GLU A 382 20.88 -6.47 11.19
N ILE A 383 19.62 -6.29 11.61
CA ILE A 383 19.25 -5.39 12.69
C ILE A 383 18.64 -6.23 13.80
N TRP A 384 19.26 -6.20 14.97
CA TRP A 384 18.82 -6.96 16.12
C TRP A 384 18.22 -6.01 17.15
N LEU A 385 17.03 -6.35 17.64
CA LEU A 385 16.35 -5.64 18.71
C LEU A 385 16.38 -6.49 19.98
N GLN A 386 16.83 -5.90 21.08
CA GLN A 386 16.79 -6.52 22.40
C GLN A 386 16.03 -5.65 23.41
N CYS A 387 15.34 -6.30 24.33
CA CYS A 387 14.73 -5.66 25.49
C CYS A 387 15.74 -5.67 26.64
N LEU A 388 16.02 -4.51 27.23
CA LEU A 388 17.03 -4.39 28.28
C LEU A 388 16.44 -4.65 29.67
N ASP A 389 15.17 -4.35 29.90
CA ASP A 389 14.58 -4.40 31.23
C ASP A 389 14.17 -5.83 31.63
N PRO A 390 14.72 -6.40 32.73
CA PRO A 390 14.37 -7.74 33.18
C PRO A 390 12.89 -7.91 33.53
N GLY A 391 12.31 -9.04 33.13
CA GLY A 391 10.90 -9.35 33.41
C GLY A 391 9.90 -8.57 32.55
N GLN A 392 10.36 -7.81 31.56
CA GLN A 392 9.53 -7.13 30.57
C GLN A 392 9.75 -7.75 29.19
N PHE A 393 8.79 -7.58 28.27
CA PHE A 393 8.84 -8.23 26.97
C PHE A 393 8.48 -7.27 25.84
N PHE A 394 9.23 -7.33 24.73
CA PHE A 394 8.86 -6.65 23.48
C PHE A 394 8.15 -7.60 22.53
N GLY A 395 6.88 -7.34 22.26
CA GLY A 395 6.11 -8.02 21.23
C GLY A 395 6.43 -7.46 19.86
N VAL A 396 6.88 -8.31 18.94
CA VAL A 396 7.23 -7.92 17.58
C VAL A 396 6.75 -8.95 16.56
N ALA A 397 6.45 -8.44 15.37
CA ALA A 397 6.18 -9.20 14.16
C ALA A 397 7.10 -8.72 13.04
N GLN A 398 7.16 -9.47 11.93
CA GLN A 398 8.08 -9.15 10.84
C GLN A 398 7.86 -7.73 10.27
N ALA A 399 6.61 -7.30 10.13
CA ALA A 399 6.25 -5.99 9.58
C ALA A 399 6.37 -4.83 10.60
N ASP A 400 6.59 -5.13 11.88
CA ASP A 400 6.65 -4.11 12.93
C ASP A 400 7.96 -3.31 12.90
N LEU A 401 9.02 -3.78 12.23
CA LEU A 401 10.30 -3.08 12.09
C LEU A 401 10.72 -3.07 10.63
N TYR A 402 10.91 -1.89 10.07
CA TYR A 402 11.36 -1.70 8.69
C TYR A 402 12.28 -0.51 8.53
N LEU A 403 13.09 -0.55 7.47
CA LEU A 403 13.92 0.56 7.06
C LEU A 403 13.19 1.43 6.04
N ARG A 404 13.34 2.75 6.15
CA ARG A 404 12.81 3.68 5.15
C ARG A 404 13.92 4.09 4.20
N ALA A 405 13.79 3.65 2.95
CA ALA A 405 14.67 4.07 1.87
C ALA A 405 14.31 5.50 1.40
N ARG A 406 15.15 6.08 0.54
CA ARG A 406 14.91 7.39 -0.08
C ARG A 406 13.51 7.46 -0.68
N ASP A 407 12.83 8.58 -0.45
CA ASP A 407 11.47 8.79 -0.92
C ASP A 407 11.41 8.71 -2.46
N ALA A 408 10.42 8.01 -2.98
CA ALA A 408 10.15 7.94 -4.41
C ALA A 408 9.40 9.20 -4.90
N SER A 409 9.34 9.39 -6.22
CA SER A 409 8.56 10.48 -6.80
C SER A 409 7.07 10.31 -6.51
N PHE A 410 6.50 11.28 -5.79
CA PHE A 410 5.06 11.33 -5.54
C PHE A 410 4.23 11.39 -6.82
N ALA A 411 4.68 12.14 -7.84
CA ALA A 411 3.96 12.25 -9.11
C ALA A 411 3.88 10.90 -9.84
N LEU A 412 4.98 10.13 -9.87
CA LEU A 412 4.95 8.77 -10.42
C LEU A 412 4.07 7.86 -9.57
N ASN A 413 4.12 7.97 -8.25
CA ASN A 413 3.27 7.18 -7.36
C ASN A 413 1.77 7.48 -7.55
N PHE A 414 1.43 8.74 -7.81
CA PHE A 414 0.08 9.17 -8.15
C PHE A 414 -0.41 8.52 -9.47
N VAL A 415 0.44 8.50 -10.50
CA VAL A 415 0.15 7.81 -11.78
C VAL A 415 -0.04 6.31 -11.57
N LYS A 416 0.79 5.68 -10.74
CA LYS A 416 0.63 4.27 -10.33
C LYS A 416 -0.72 4.03 -9.64
N GLY A 417 -1.21 4.98 -8.85
CA GLY A 417 -2.55 4.95 -8.27
C GLY A 417 -3.66 4.87 -9.33
N TYR A 418 -3.58 5.71 -10.37
CA TYR A 418 -4.48 5.67 -11.53
C TYR A 418 -4.34 4.40 -12.37
N PHE A 419 -3.13 3.83 -12.44
CA PHE A 419 -2.91 2.54 -13.09
C PHE A 419 -3.68 1.40 -12.38
N GLY A 420 -3.83 1.47 -11.05
CA GLY A 420 -4.75 0.63 -10.27
C GLY A 420 -6.19 0.67 -10.81
N ILE A 421 -6.72 1.88 -10.99
CA ILE A 421 -8.07 2.11 -11.54
C ILE A 421 -8.15 1.59 -12.99
N TRP A 422 -7.11 1.81 -13.79
CA TRP A 422 -7.04 1.31 -15.16
C TRP A 422 -7.13 -0.23 -15.23
N MET A 423 -6.47 -0.96 -14.33
CA MET A 423 -6.58 -2.42 -14.26
C MET A 423 -8.01 -2.87 -13.93
N GLN A 424 -8.67 -2.23 -12.96
CA GLN A 424 -10.08 -2.50 -12.66
C GLN A 424 -10.96 -2.22 -13.89
N MET A 425 -10.72 -1.11 -14.58
CA MET A 425 -11.45 -0.72 -15.77
C MET A 425 -11.30 -1.75 -16.91
N VAL A 426 -10.09 -2.27 -17.15
CA VAL A 426 -9.84 -3.33 -18.14
C VAL A 426 -10.67 -4.58 -17.84
N LEU A 427 -10.76 -4.98 -16.58
CA LEU A 427 -11.57 -6.13 -16.16
C LEU A 427 -13.06 -5.88 -16.37
N VAL A 428 -13.57 -4.70 -15.98
CA VAL A 428 -14.97 -4.32 -16.21
C VAL A 428 -15.31 -4.34 -17.69
N VAL A 429 -14.44 -3.77 -18.54
CA VAL A 429 -14.62 -3.83 -20.00
C VAL A 429 -14.59 -5.27 -20.51
N GLY A 430 -13.66 -6.09 -20.02
CA GLY A 430 -13.55 -7.49 -20.42
C GLY A 430 -14.81 -8.29 -20.11
N PHE A 431 -15.31 -8.21 -18.87
CA PHE A 431 -16.53 -8.89 -18.45
C PHE A 431 -17.76 -8.33 -19.18
N GLY A 432 -17.87 -7.00 -19.27
CA GLY A 432 -18.98 -6.35 -19.95
C GLY A 432 -19.06 -6.73 -21.42
N VAL A 433 -17.94 -6.68 -22.17
CA VAL A 433 -17.91 -7.11 -23.56
C VAL A 433 -18.20 -8.61 -23.67
N MET A 434 -17.58 -9.46 -22.84
CA MET A 434 -17.79 -10.91 -22.86
C MET A 434 -19.27 -11.27 -22.63
N PHE A 435 -19.92 -10.72 -21.62
CA PHE A 435 -21.35 -10.95 -21.38
C PHE A 435 -22.23 -10.40 -22.51
N SER A 436 -21.86 -9.26 -23.09
CA SER A 436 -22.60 -8.63 -24.18
C SER A 436 -22.66 -9.48 -25.46
N THR A 437 -21.78 -10.48 -25.63
CA THR A 437 -21.77 -11.32 -26.84
C THR A 437 -22.95 -12.30 -26.90
N PHE A 438 -23.48 -12.74 -25.75
CA PHE A 438 -24.57 -13.73 -25.70
C PHE A 438 -25.80 -13.27 -24.89
N LEU A 439 -25.67 -12.30 -23.99
CA LEU A 439 -26.79 -11.79 -23.20
C LEU A 439 -27.46 -10.58 -23.86
N SER A 440 -28.67 -10.24 -23.38
CA SER A 440 -29.29 -8.94 -23.68
C SER A 440 -28.61 -7.83 -22.87
N GLY A 441 -28.75 -6.57 -23.30
CA GLY A 441 -28.10 -5.42 -22.65
C GLY A 441 -28.33 -5.35 -21.13
N PRO A 442 -29.59 -5.39 -20.64
CA PRO A 442 -29.86 -5.36 -19.19
C PRO A 442 -29.26 -6.55 -18.44
N ILE A 443 -29.32 -7.76 -18.99
CA ILE A 443 -28.80 -8.96 -18.31
C ILE A 443 -27.26 -8.94 -18.28
N ALA A 444 -26.61 -8.53 -19.37
CA ALA A 444 -25.16 -8.34 -19.42
C ALA A 444 -24.69 -7.33 -18.38
N MET A 445 -25.45 -6.26 -18.17
CA MET A 445 -25.16 -5.24 -17.16
C MET A 445 -25.23 -5.81 -15.75
N VAL A 446 -26.31 -6.50 -15.39
CA VAL A 446 -26.47 -7.15 -14.08
C VAL A 446 -25.36 -8.18 -13.84
N ALA A 447 -25.02 -8.99 -14.85
CA ALA A 447 -23.93 -9.96 -14.74
C ALA A 447 -22.56 -9.28 -14.53
N THR A 448 -22.31 -8.15 -15.21
CA THR A 448 -21.07 -7.37 -15.03
C THR A 448 -21.01 -6.73 -13.64
N VAL A 449 -22.12 -6.19 -13.14
CA VAL A 449 -22.24 -5.70 -11.76
C VAL A 449 -21.98 -6.82 -10.77
N GLY A 450 -22.55 -8.01 -10.99
CA GLY A 450 -22.34 -9.18 -10.15
C GLY A 450 -20.87 -9.60 -10.08
N MET A 451 -20.16 -9.59 -11.22
CA MET A 451 -18.70 -9.87 -11.25
C MET A 451 -17.89 -8.78 -10.55
N LEU A 452 -18.28 -7.51 -10.69
CA LEU A 452 -17.65 -6.39 -9.99
C LEU A 452 -17.81 -6.52 -8.47
N LEU A 453 -19.04 -6.70 -7.99
CA LEU A 453 -19.35 -6.86 -6.57
C LEU A 453 -18.68 -8.11 -6.00
N GLY A 454 -18.85 -9.26 -6.66
CA GLY A 454 -18.22 -10.52 -6.25
C GLY A 454 -16.70 -10.39 -6.14
N GLY A 455 -16.05 -9.68 -7.07
CA GLY A 455 -14.61 -9.48 -7.01
C GLY A 455 -14.12 -8.57 -5.88
N PHE A 456 -14.93 -7.63 -5.39
CA PHE A 456 -14.62 -6.89 -4.17
C PHE A 456 -14.69 -7.78 -2.92
N PHE A 457 -15.65 -8.71 -2.87
CA PHE A 457 -15.82 -9.66 -1.76
C PHE A 457 -14.94 -10.91 -1.87
N ARG A 458 -14.21 -11.11 -2.97
CA ARG A 458 -13.39 -12.30 -3.22
C ARG A 458 -12.43 -12.62 -2.06
N GLY A 459 -11.75 -11.62 -1.52
CA GLY A 459 -10.80 -11.82 -0.42
C GLY A 459 -11.47 -12.37 0.83
N PHE A 460 -12.66 -11.86 1.18
CA PHE A 460 -13.48 -12.40 2.27
C PHE A 460 -13.95 -13.83 1.96
N MET A 461 -14.43 -14.08 0.73
CA MET A 461 -14.84 -15.43 0.32
C MET A 461 -13.71 -16.46 0.44
N LEU A 462 -12.48 -16.09 0.10
CA LEU A 462 -11.31 -16.97 0.25
C LEU A 462 -10.99 -17.25 1.71
N LYS A 463 -11.00 -16.23 2.58
CA LYS A 463 -10.79 -16.43 4.03
C LYS A 463 -11.83 -17.36 4.64
N LEU A 464 -13.10 -17.16 4.28
CA LEU A 464 -14.21 -18.00 4.73
C LEU A 464 -14.09 -19.44 4.19
N ALA A 465 -13.67 -19.58 2.92
CA ALA A 465 -13.46 -20.89 2.28
C ALA A 465 -12.24 -21.65 2.83
N LEU A 466 -11.25 -20.95 3.38
CA LEU A 466 -10.05 -21.53 4.00
C LEU A 466 -10.23 -21.81 5.50
N GLY A 467 -11.36 -21.41 6.10
CA GLY A 467 -11.60 -21.55 7.54
C GLY A 467 -10.80 -20.57 8.41
N GLU A 468 -10.30 -19.47 7.84
CA GLU A 468 -9.52 -18.44 8.55
C GLU A 468 -10.42 -17.41 9.26
N THR A 469 -11.73 -17.63 9.29
CA THR A 469 -12.71 -16.74 9.92
C THR A 469 -13.18 -17.27 11.26
N TYR A 470 -13.25 -16.41 12.27
CA TYR A 470 -13.90 -16.72 13.54
C TYR A 470 -15.38 -17.03 13.34
N GLY A 471 -15.92 -18.00 14.08
CA GLY A 471 -17.33 -18.43 13.99
C GLY A 471 -17.62 -19.57 13.02
N GLY A 472 -16.59 -20.18 12.43
CA GLY A 472 -16.72 -21.31 11.53
C GLY A 472 -17.30 -20.95 10.16
N GLY A 473 -17.98 -21.90 9.53
CA GLY A 473 -18.62 -21.69 8.22
C GLY A 473 -19.97 -20.96 8.30
N PRO A 474 -20.62 -20.71 7.15
CA PRO A 474 -21.89 -19.99 7.09
C PRO A 474 -23.01 -20.58 7.95
N VAL A 475 -23.15 -21.90 8.00
CA VAL A 475 -24.21 -22.60 8.74
C VAL A 475 -23.91 -22.57 10.24
N GLU A 476 -22.66 -22.79 10.62
CA GLU A 476 -22.20 -22.65 12.00
C GLU A 476 -22.43 -21.21 12.51
N SER A 477 -22.00 -20.21 11.74
CA SER A 477 -22.22 -18.79 12.06
C SER A 477 -23.71 -18.45 12.18
N PHE A 478 -24.56 -19.00 11.31
CA PHE A 478 -26.01 -18.80 11.39
C PHE A 478 -26.61 -19.45 12.64
N ILE A 479 -26.17 -20.66 12.99
CA ILE A 479 -26.56 -21.34 14.23
C ILE A 479 -26.21 -20.47 15.44
N ARG A 480 -24.96 -19.98 15.51
CA ARG A 480 -24.47 -19.11 16.59
C ARG A 480 -25.26 -17.81 16.68
N MET A 481 -25.61 -17.21 15.55
CA MET A 481 -26.43 -15.99 15.51
C MET A 481 -27.82 -16.22 16.12
N LEU A 482 -28.42 -17.39 15.87
CA LEU A 482 -29.72 -17.74 16.44
C LEU A 482 -29.64 -18.14 17.92
N THR A 483 -28.59 -18.83 18.34
CA THR A 483 -28.40 -19.27 19.73
C THR A 483 -27.75 -18.21 20.62
N GLN A 484 -27.24 -17.12 20.02
CA GLN A 484 -26.43 -16.09 20.69
C GLN A 484 -25.14 -16.64 21.34
N ASP A 485 -24.59 -17.71 20.78
CA ASP A 485 -23.33 -18.30 21.25
C ASP A 485 -22.13 -17.40 20.89
N ASN A 486 -21.08 -17.44 21.71
CA ASN A 486 -19.83 -16.73 21.42
C ASN A 486 -19.19 -17.28 20.13
N VAL A 487 -18.70 -16.39 19.28
CA VAL A 487 -18.09 -16.68 17.96
C VAL A 487 -16.73 -17.39 18.09
N VAL A 488 -16.07 -17.27 19.24
CA VAL A 488 -14.72 -17.82 19.50
C VAL A 488 -14.78 -19.20 20.15
N SER A 489 -15.81 -19.50 20.93
CA SER A 489 -15.93 -20.82 21.59
C SER A 489 -16.41 -21.88 20.61
N ASP A 490 -15.91 -23.11 20.70
CA ASP A 490 -16.41 -24.21 19.89
C ASP A 490 -17.90 -24.50 20.19
N LEU A 491 -18.64 -24.94 19.16
CA LEU A 491 -20.02 -25.39 19.36
C LEU A 491 -20.04 -26.67 20.22
N PRO A 492 -21.05 -26.88 21.08
CA PRO A 492 -21.19 -28.11 21.84
C PRO A 492 -21.14 -29.34 20.92
N GLU A 493 -20.37 -30.36 21.31
CA GLU A 493 -20.28 -31.60 20.54
C GLU A 493 -21.66 -32.27 20.44
N GLY A 494 -22.06 -32.66 19.22
CA GLY A 494 -23.34 -33.30 18.98
C GLY A 494 -23.72 -33.39 17.51
N LEU A 495 -24.79 -34.13 17.21
CA LEU A 495 -25.24 -34.41 15.85
C LEU A 495 -25.54 -33.14 15.04
N ARG A 496 -26.13 -32.11 15.67
CA ARG A 496 -26.39 -30.80 15.04
C ARG A 496 -25.10 -30.14 14.56
N THR A 497 -24.07 -30.14 15.41
CA THR A 497 -22.77 -29.52 15.13
C THR A 497 -22.04 -30.26 14.02
N THR A 498 -22.00 -31.60 14.06
CA THR A 498 -21.39 -32.40 13.00
C THR A 498 -22.08 -32.21 11.64
N VAL A 499 -23.41 -32.17 11.61
CA VAL A 499 -24.17 -31.91 10.38
C VAL A 499 -23.88 -30.49 9.86
N ALA A 500 -23.88 -29.49 10.72
CA ALA A 500 -23.57 -28.11 10.35
C ALA A 500 -22.16 -27.97 9.75
N GLN A 501 -21.14 -28.51 10.42
CA GLN A 501 -19.75 -28.49 9.96
C GLN A 501 -19.57 -29.26 8.63
N THR A 502 -20.29 -30.37 8.46
CA THR A 502 -20.26 -31.13 7.19
C THR A 502 -20.85 -30.31 6.04
N ILE A 503 -21.98 -29.64 6.26
CA ILE A 503 -22.58 -28.74 5.27
C ILE A 503 -21.63 -27.57 4.97
N ASP A 504 -21.01 -26.99 6.00
CA ASP A 504 -20.06 -25.90 5.84
C ASP A 504 -18.83 -26.31 5.03
N ALA A 505 -18.28 -27.51 5.24
CA ALA A 505 -17.19 -28.02 4.42
C ALA A 505 -17.57 -28.08 2.92
N VAL A 506 -18.79 -28.53 2.60
CA VAL A 506 -19.30 -28.55 1.23
C VAL A 506 -19.47 -27.13 0.67
N LEU A 507 -20.03 -26.21 1.46
CA LEU A 507 -20.21 -24.82 1.07
C LEU A 507 -18.86 -24.12 0.85
N GLN A 508 -17.86 -24.37 1.69
CA GLN A 508 -16.51 -23.83 1.58
C GLN A 508 -15.83 -24.29 0.28
N VAL A 509 -15.98 -25.56 -0.10
CA VAL A 509 -15.48 -26.07 -1.40
C VAL A 509 -16.14 -25.33 -2.57
N GLY A 510 -17.47 -25.17 -2.53
CA GLY A 510 -18.20 -24.41 -3.55
C GLY A 510 -17.76 -22.94 -3.61
N LEU A 511 -17.61 -22.31 -2.44
CA LEU A 511 -17.17 -20.92 -2.32
C LEU A 511 -15.75 -20.73 -2.85
N ARG A 512 -14.84 -21.67 -2.58
CA ARG A 512 -13.48 -21.66 -3.12
C ARG A 512 -13.47 -21.71 -4.65
N ALA A 513 -14.29 -22.58 -5.25
CA ALA A 513 -14.41 -22.68 -6.70
C ALA A 513 -14.91 -21.36 -7.32
N VAL A 514 -15.95 -20.75 -6.73
CA VAL A 514 -16.47 -19.45 -7.19
C VAL A 514 -15.44 -18.33 -7.01
N ALA A 515 -14.78 -18.26 -5.86
CA ALA A 515 -13.79 -17.22 -5.56
C ALA A 515 -12.55 -17.27 -6.46
N GLN A 516 -12.22 -18.44 -7.01
CA GLN A 516 -11.13 -18.58 -7.99
C GLN A 516 -11.49 -18.02 -9.37
N ILE A 517 -12.78 -18.02 -9.75
CA ILE A 517 -13.27 -17.46 -11.02
C ILE A 517 -13.38 -15.93 -10.93
N LEU A 518 -13.72 -15.42 -9.74
CA LEU A 518 -13.92 -13.99 -9.53
C LEU A 518 -12.60 -13.20 -9.67
N PRO A 519 -12.64 -12.04 -10.33
CA PRO A 519 -11.48 -11.16 -10.41
C PRO A 519 -11.18 -10.49 -9.05
N PRO A 520 -9.91 -10.24 -8.68
CA PRO A 520 -9.57 -9.61 -7.42
C PRO A 520 -9.71 -8.08 -7.46
N PHE A 521 -10.92 -7.54 -7.67
CA PHE A 521 -11.15 -6.09 -7.83
C PHE A 521 -10.61 -5.24 -6.67
N GLY A 522 -10.78 -5.70 -5.42
CA GLY A 522 -10.29 -5.01 -4.23
C GLY A 522 -8.76 -4.88 -4.19
N GLU A 523 -8.04 -5.87 -4.74
CA GLU A 523 -6.57 -5.88 -4.73
C GLU A 523 -5.98 -4.85 -5.69
N PHE A 524 -6.73 -4.32 -6.67
CA PHE A 524 -6.23 -3.27 -7.57
C PHE A 524 -6.38 -1.85 -7.00
N ASN A 525 -7.06 -1.68 -5.86
CA ASN A 525 -7.27 -0.36 -5.27
C ASN A 525 -5.98 0.14 -4.59
N CYS A 526 -5.37 1.15 -5.22
CA CYS A 526 -4.12 1.74 -4.76
C CYS A 526 -4.29 3.07 -4.00
N ALA A 527 -5.53 3.50 -3.73
CA ALA A 527 -5.79 4.83 -3.17
C ALA A 527 -5.12 5.03 -1.80
N ASN A 528 -5.16 4.00 -0.94
CA ASN A 528 -4.54 4.06 0.38
C ASN A 528 -3.01 4.20 0.30
N TYR A 529 -2.32 3.57 -0.64
CA TYR A 529 -0.87 3.74 -0.76
C TYR A 529 -0.53 5.21 -1.04
N VAL A 530 -1.19 5.84 -2.01
CA VAL A 530 -0.92 7.24 -2.37
C VAL A 530 -1.36 8.19 -1.25
N ALA A 531 -2.53 7.95 -0.63
CA ALA A 531 -3.11 8.82 0.37
C ALA A 531 -2.30 8.87 1.68
N TYR A 532 -1.67 7.75 2.05
CA TYR A 532 -0.79 7.67 3.22
C TYR A 532 0.69 7.94 2.85
N GLY A 533 0.97 8.32 1.60
CA GLY A 533 2.33 8.64 1.16
C GLY A 533 3.27 7.43 1.14
N PHE A 534 2.78 6.24 0.82
CA PHE A 534 3.59 5.03 0.58
C PHE A 534 3.73 4.76 -0.91
N ASN A 535 4.94 4.41 -1.34
CA ASN A 535 5.22 4.05 -2.73
C ASN A 535 4.62 2.69 -3.08
N ILE A 536 3.86 2.66 -4.18
CA ILE A 536 3.39 1.42 -4.80
C ILE A 536 4.60 0.78 -5.50
N SER A 537 4.97 -0.42 -5.09
CA SER A 537 6.13 -1.11 -5.65
C SER A 537 5.91 -1.49 -7.11
N SER A 538 6.98 -1.42 -7.91
CA SER A 538 6.92 -1.77 -9.33
C SER A 538 6.61 -3.26 -9.53
N ASP A 539 7.14 -4.12 -8.67
CA ASP A 539 6.87 -5.57 -8.69
C ASP A 539 5.40 -5.87 -8.48
N TRP A 540 4.77 -5.18 -7.52
CA TRP A 540 3.35 -5.31 -7.27
C TRP A 540 2.54 -4.90 -8.50
N ILE A 541 2.89 -3.76 -9.13
CA ILE A 541 2.22 -3.30 -10.36
C ILE A 541 2.39 -4.31 -11.49
N ALA A 542 3.58 -4.89 -11.66
CA ALA A 542 3.83 -5.87 -12.71
C ALA A 542 3.00 -7.14 -12.50
N GLN A 543 2.98 -7.69 -11.27
CA GLN A 543 2.21 -8.88 -10.92
C GLN A 543 0.70 -8.65 -11.13
N ARG A 544 0.18 -7.50 -10.69
CA ARG A 544 -1.23 -7.15 -10.87
C ARG A 544 -1.57 -6.84 -12.32
N GLY A 545 -0.68 -6.19 -13.07
CA GLY A 545 -0.82 -5.96 -14.50
C GLY A 545 -0.91 -7.28 -15.28
N LEU A 546 -0.05 -8.25 -14.95
CA LEU A 546 -0.11 -9.60 -15.52
C LEU A 546 -1.42 -10.32 -15.16
N THR A 547 -1.90 -10.17 -13.93
CA THR A 547 -3.20 -10.73 -13.51
C THR A 547 -4.34 -10.15 -14.34
N ALA A 548 -4.40 -8.82 -14.49
CA ALA A 548 -5.43 -8.15 -15.28
C ALA A 548 -5.37 -8.55 -16.77
N LEU A 549 -4.15 -8.66 -17.33
CA LEU A 549 -3.94 -9.13 -18.69
C LEU A 549 -4.40 -10.58 -18.88
N GLY A 550 -4.07 -11.47 -17.92
CA GLY A 550 -4.51 -12.87 -17.95
C GLY A 550 -6.03 -13.00 -18.01
N PHE A 551 -6.75 -12.26 -17.17
CA PHE A 551 -8.21 -12.18 -17.23
C PHE A 551 -8.69 -11.60 -18.57
N ALA A 552 -8.11 -10.50 -19.05
CA ALA A 552 -8.52 -9.89 -20.31
C ALA A 552 -8.39 -10.85 -21.49
N VAL A 553 -7.32 -11.65 -21.55
CA VAL A 553 -7.11 -12.67 -22.59
C VAL A 553 -8.16 -13.78 -22.49
N VAL A 554 -8.42 -14.31 -21.29
CA VAL A 554 -9.43 -15.36 -21.08
C VAL A 554 -10.82 -14.86 -21.46
N LEU A 555 -11.20 -13.67 -21.01
CA LEU A 555 -12.50 -13.05 -21.29
C LEU A 555 -12.68 -12.77 -22.78
N PHE A 556 -11.62 -12.35 -23.46
CA PHE A 556 -11.62 -12.19 -24.91
C PHE A 556 -11.90 -13.53 -25.62
N VAL A 557 -11.19 -14.61 -25.25
CA VAL A 557 -11.36 -15.94 -25.87
C VAL A 557 -12.78 -16.47 -25.63
N VAL A 558 -13.28 -16.36 -24.41
CA VAL A 558 -14.63 -16.78 -24.03
C VAL A 558 -15.68 -15.95 -24.78
N GLY A 559 -15.52 -14.62 -24.82
CA GLY A 559 -16.41 -13.72 -25.55
C GLY A 559 -16.45 -14.04 -27.04
N TYR A 560 -15.29 -14.30 -27.66
CA TYR A 560 -15.20 -14.77 -29.04
C TYR A 560 -15.97 -16.08 -29.27
N PHE A 561 -15.79 -17.07 -28.40
CA PHE A 561 -16.46 -18.36 -28.54
C PHE A 561 -17.98 -18.20 -28.50
N PHE A 562 -18.49 -17.45 -27.52
CA PHE A 562 -19.92 -17.17 -27.41
C PHE A 562 -20.49 -16.41 -28.62
N LEU A 563 -19.76 -15.40 -29.13
CA LEU A 563 -20.21 -14.68 -30.31
C LEU A 563 -20.23 -15.58 -31.55
N LYS A 564 -19.28 -16.50 -31.67
CA LYS A 564 -19.21 -17.47 -32.78
C LYS A 564 -20.34 -18.49 -32.75
N THR A 565 -20.75 -18.93 -31.56
CA THR A 565 -21.88 -19.85 -31.41
C THR A 565 -23.23 -19.19 -31.66
N ARG A 566 -23.29 -17.85 -31.61
CA ARG A 566 -24.50 -17.10 -31.87
C ARG A 566 -24.72 -16.99 -33.38
N GLU A 567 -25.88 -17.40 -33.85
CA GLU A 567 -26.28 -17.22 -35.26
C GLU A 567 -26.54 -15.72 -35.53
N VAL A 568 -25.50 -14.98 -35.89
CA VAL A 568 -25.58 -13.54 -36.21
C VAL A 568 -26.00 -13.29 -37.66
N ALA A 569 -26.07 -14.33 -38.51
CA ALA A 569 -26.61 -14.25 -39.86
C ALA A 569 -27.06 -15.63 -40.37
N ARG A 570 -28.38 -15.82 -40.50
CA ARG A 570 -29.01 -16.53 -41.61
C ARG A 570 -29.97 -15.57 -42.29
#